data_AF-A0A7V7K174-F1
#
_entry.id   AF-A0A7V7K174-F1
#
_cell.length_a   1.000
_cell.length_b   1.000
_cell.length_c   1.000
_cell.angle_alpha   90.00
_cell.angle_beta   90.00
_cell.angle_gamma   90.00
#
_symmetry.space_group_name_H-M   'P 1'
#
loop_
_entity.id
_entity.type
_entity.pdbx_description
1 polymer ?
#
loop_
_entity_poly.entity_id
_entity_poly.type
_entity_poly.pdbx_seq_one_letter_code
_entity_poly.pdbx_strand_id
1 'polypeptide(L)'
;MLFRSSYFWGFAVIMICGFGYGDVVLAKGCLTGSCHQEFAGFKHLHGPIAAELAGAQGCIMCHQPAGVDCTVQHGGKFNLTKEGLCLACHDKVTSTEHTKVQAEAKCLECHSPHGSDFSPHLLRKGK
;
A
#
# COMPACT_ATOMS: atom_id res chain seq x y z
N MET A 1 63.61 6.40 43.28
CA MET A 1 64.17 6.76 41.96
C MET A 1 63.40 5.98 40.91
N LEU A 2 62.33 6.57 40.36
CA LEU A 2 62.31 7.24 39.04
C LEU A 2 62.76 6.28 37.92
N PHE A 3 61.81 5.77 37.11
CA PHE A 3 61.75 6.14 35.69
C PHE A 3 60.35 5.87 35.11
N ARG A 4 59.87 6.94 34.49
CA ARG A 4 58.60 7.15 33.81
C ARG A 4 58.73 6.59 32.38
N SER A 5 57.73 5.87 31.87
CA SER A 5 57.51 5.87 30.42
C SER A 5 56.07 5.51 30.08
N SER A 6 55.34 6.58 29.75
CA SER A 6 53.96 6.60 29.31
C SER A 6 53.93 6.29 27.81
N TYR A 7 53.40 5.14 27.42
CA TYR A 7 53.02 4.89 26.03
C TYR A 7 51.53 5.18 25.88
N PHE A 8 51.24 6.45 25.59
CA PHE A 8 49.95 6.91 25.05
C PHE A 8 49.82 6.33 23.63
N TRP A 9 49.06 5.24 23.48
CA TRP A 9 48.55 4.84 22.17
C TRP A 9 47.36 5.74 21.83
N GLY A 10 47.65 6.82 21.11
CA GLY A 10 46.64 7.69 20.52
C GLY A 10 45.88 6.94 19.44
N PHE A 11 44.68 6.48 19.75
CA PHE A 11 43.68 6.14 18.74
C PHE A 11 43.21 7.45 18.11
N ALA A 12 43.78 7.78 16.95
CA ALA A 12 43.22 8.78 16.06
C ALA A 12 41.83 8.31 15.64
N VAL A 13 40.80 8.86 16.26
CA VAL A 13 39.42 8.77 15.77
C VAL A 13 39.39 9.58 14.48
N ILE A 14 39.61 8.90 13.36
CA ILE A 14 39.28 9.44 12.04
C ILE A 14 37.77 9.57 12.04
N MET A 15 37.30 10.78 12.34
CA MET A 15 35.93 11.20 12.09
C MET A 15 35.78 11.22 10.57
N ILE A 16 35.49 10.05 10.00
CA ILE A 16 35.00 9.93 8.64
C ILE A 16 33.66 10.65 8.68
N CYS A 17 33.66 11.90 8.23
CA CYS A 17 32.45 12.62 7.86
C CYS A 17 31.68 11.68 6.93
N GLY A 18 30.64 11.04 7.48
CA GLY A 18 29.72 10.24 6.70
C GLY A 18 29.18 11.14 5.62
N PHE A 19 29.64 10.94 4.38
CA PHE A 19 28.89 11.33 3.21
C PHE A 19 27.58 10.56 3.31
N GLY A 20 26.57 11.21 3.89
CA GLY A 20 25.20 10.78 3.81
C GLY A 20 24.79 10.87 2.35
N TYR A 21 25.03 9.79 1.61
CA TYR A 21 24.24 9.52 0.42
C TYR A 21 22.82 9.41 0.92
N GLY A 22 22.03 10.47 0.71
CA GLY A 22 20.60 10.43 0.98
C GLY A 22 20.03 9.28 0.19
N ASP A 23 19.65 8.22 0.89
CA ASP A 23 18.95 7.10 0.30
C ASP A 23 17.72 7.67 -0.40
N VAL A 24 17.74 7.66 -1.73
CA VAL A 24 16.52 7.82 -2.53
C VAL A 24 15.60 6.69 -2.11
N VAL A 25 14.61 7.01 -1.27
CA VAL A 25 13.56 6.08 -0.85
C VAL A 25 12.78 5.71 -2.11
N LEU A 26 13.20 4.64 -2.79
CA LEU A 26 12.40 3.99 -3.81
C LEU A 26 11.12 3.48 -3.12
N ALA A 27 9.97 3.89 -3.65
CA ALA A 27 8.67 3.41 -3.20
C ALA A 27 8.65 1.86 -3.30
N LYS A 28 8.75 1.18 -2.16
CA LYS A 28 8.82 -0.28 -2.07
C LYS A 28 7.47 -0.97 -2.34
N GLY A 29 6.39 -0.20 -2.37
CA GLY A 29 5.02 -0.63 -2.60
C GLY A 29 4.12 0.56 -2.91
N CYS A 30 2.83 0.30 -3.16
CA CYS A 30 1.90 1.30 -3.68
C CYS A 30 1.59 2.41 -2.65
N LEU A 31 1.62 2.09 -1.35
CA LEU A 31 1.34 3.04 -0.27
C LEU A 31 2.60 3.72 0.29
N THR A 32 3.78 3.24 -0.09
CA THR A 32 5.06 3.79 0.37
C THR A 32 5.57 4.82 -0.64
N GLY A 33 6.04 5.99 -0.20
CA GLY A 33 6.54 7.04 -1.12
C GLY A 33 5.59 8.19 -1.39
N SER A 34 4.54 8.35 -0.57
CA SER A 34 3.71 9.57 -0.54
C SER A 34 2.75 9.80 -1.71
N CYS A 35 2.58 8.84 -2.60
CA CYS A 35 1.73 9.01 -3.79
C CYS A 35 0.29 8.46 -3.66
N HIS A 36 0.06 7.31 -3.01
CA HIS A 36 -1.29 6.69 -2.92
C HIS A 36 -1.74 6.40 -1.47
N GLN A 37 -1.19 7.11 -0.49
CA GLN A 37 -1.47 6.88 0.93
C GLN A 37 -2.93 7.12 1.31
N GLU A 38 -3.64 7.93 0.53
CA GLU A 38 -5.05 8.25 0.73
C GLU A 38 -5.96 7.02 0.71
N PHE A 39 -5.58 5.95 0.00
CA PHE A 39 -6.40 4.73 -0.04
C PHE A 39 -6.38 3.95 1.27
N ALA A 40 -5.37 4.18 2.12
CA ALA A 40 -5.30 3.61 3.45
C ALA A 40 -6.00 4.49 4.52
N GLY A 41 -6.58 5.63 4.14
CA GLY A 41 -7.14 6.61 5.06
C GLY A 41 -8.57 6.35 5.52
N PHE A 42 -9.26 5.34 4.98
CA PHE A 42 -10.66 5.07 5.35
C PHE A 42 -10.78 4.35 6.69
N LYS A 43 -11.85 4.64 7.43
CA LYS A 43 -12.18 3.95 8.69
C LYS A 43 -12.35 2.44 8.51
N HIS A 44 -12.96 2.03 7.40
CA HIS A 44 -13.15 0.64 7.04
C HIS A 44 -12.43 0.36 5.72
N LEU A 45 -11.29 -0.31 5.79
CA LEU A 45 -10.52 -0.69 4.62
C LEU A 45 -11.04 -2.00 4.03
N HIS A 46 -11.03 -2.07 2.69
CA HIS A 46 -11.18 -3.35 2.01
C HIS A 46 -9.95 -4.22 2.26
N GLY A 47 -10.14 -5.54 2.41
CA GLY A 47 -9.10 -6.47 2.85
C GLY A 47 -7.75 -6.35 2.11
N PRO A 48 -7.72 -6.33 0.77
CA PRO A 48 -6.49 -6.14 0.01
C PRO A 48 -5.75 -4.83 0.32
N ILE A 49 -6.46 -3.73 0.60
CA ILE A 49 -5.83 -2.46 0.98
C ILE A 49 -5.21 -2.55 2.37
N ALA A 50 -5.91 -3.18 3.32
CA ALA A 50 -5.36 -3.44 4.65
C ALA A 50 -4.12 -4.36 4.60
N ALA A 51 -4.12 -5.33 3.69
CA ALA A 51 -2.97 -6.21 3.46
C ALA A 51 -1.76 -5.44 2.90
N GLU A 52 -1.97 -4.53 1.93
CA GLU A 52 -0.91 -3.66 1.43
C GLU A 52 -0.33 -2.76 2.54
N LEU A 53 -1.21 -2.18 3.36
CA LEU A 53 -0.80 -1.37 4.51
C LEU A 53 0.04 -2.17 5.52
N ALA A 54 -0.25 -3.47 5.66
CA ALA A 54 0.52 -4.39 6.49
C ALA A 54 1.82 -4.88 5.83
N GLY A 55 2.17 -4.41 4.63
CA GLY A 55 3.40 -4.73 3.92
C GLY A 55 3.32 -5.94 2.97
N ALA A 56 2.11 -6.48 2.73
CA ALA A 56 1.89 -7.45 1.67
C ALA A 56 1.69 -6.75 0.30
N GLN A 57 1.60 -7.53 -0.79
CA GLN A 57 1.29 -7.01 -2.13
C GLN A 57 -0.21 -7.11 -2.40
N GLY A 58 -1.00 -6.27 -1.75
CA GLY A 58 -2.46 -6.32 -1.81
C GLY A 58 -3.04 -5.66 -3.05
N CYS A 59 -2.41 -4.60 -3.56
CA CYS A 59 -2.92 -3.85 -4.71
C CYS A 59 -3.00 -4.71 -5.98
N ILE A 60 -2.00 -5.58 -6.19
CA ILE A 60 -1.90 -6.41 -7.41
C ILE A 60 -2.95 -7.51 -7.51
N MET A 61 -3.68 -7.79 -6.43
CA MET A 61 -4.83 -8.71 -6.47
C MET A 61 -5.95 -8.18 -7.36
N CYS A 62 -6.05 -6.86 -7.48
CA CYS A 62 -7.06 -6.17 -8.28
C CYS A 62 -6.44 -5.43 -9.47
N HIS A 63 -5.26 -4.83 -9.28
CA HIS A 63 -4.55 -4.02 -10.29
C HIS A 63 -3.37 -4.78 -10.89
N GLN A 64 -3.54 -5.33 -12.08
CA GLN A 64 -2.45 -5.95 -12.82
C GLN A 64 -1.60 -4.86 -13.51
N PRO A 65 -0.28 -4.80 -13.28
CA PRO A 65 0.61 -3.93 -14.05
C PRO A 65 0.47 -4.19 -15.55
N ALA A 66 0.37 -3.12 -16.34
CA ALA A 66 0.13 -3.21 -17.78
C ALA A 66 0.82 -2.05 -18.52
N GLY A 67 2.07 -2.27 -18.97
CA GLY A 67 2.81 -1.31 -19.77
C GLY A 67 3.89 -0.61 -18.96
N VAL A 68 3.74 0.69 -18.71
CA VAL A 68 4.76 1.52 -18.06
C VAL A 68 4.72 1.31 -16.54
N ASP A 69 5.88 1.03 -15.96
CA ASP A 69 6.06 0.90 -14.52
C ASP A 69 5.87 2.23 -13.79
N CYS A 70 5.52 2.14 -12.50
CA CYS A 70 5.44 3.30 -11.63
C CYS A 70 6.84 3.82 -11.31
N THR A 71 7.03 5.14 -11.37
CA THR A 71 8.22 5.83 -10.87
C THR A 71 7.79 7.01 -10.01
N VAL A 72 8.75 7.65 -9.35
CA VAL A 72 8.47 8.88 -8.58
C VAL A 72 8.04 10.05 -9.47
N GLN A 73 8.27 9.96 -10.78
CA GLN A 73 7.92 11.00 -11.75
C GLN A 73 6.62 10.71 -12.51
N HIS A 74 6.24 9.44 -12.68
CA HIS A 74 5.05 9.06 -13.43
C HIS A 74 4.32 7.87 -12.82
N GLY A 75 2.99 7.97 -12.78
CA GLY A 75 2.13 6.86 -12.39
C GLY A 75 2.28 5.68 -13.35
N GLY A 76 2.32 4.47 -12.81
CA GLY A 76 2.29 3.25 -13.60
C GLY A 76 0.92 3.02 -14.23
N LYS A 77 0.88 2.18 -15.28
CA LYS A 77 -0.39 1.78 -15.91
C LYS A 77 -0.84 0.42 -15.39
N PHE A 78 -2.11 0.32 -15.03
CA PHE A 78 -2.71 -0.89 -14.48
C PHE A 78 -4.05 -1.19 -15.13
N ASN A 79 -4.33 -2.48 -15.31
CA ASN A 79 -5.63 -2.99 -15.71
C ASN A 79 -6.29 -3.71 -14.52
N LEU A 80 -7.61 -3.89 -14.57
CA LEU A 80 -8.26 -4.80 -13.64
C LEU A 80 -7.92 -6.26 -13.99
N THR A 81 -7.68 -7.08 -12.98
CA THR A 81 -7.22 -8.48 -13.17
C THR A 81 -8.22 -9.36 -13.92
N LYS A 82 -9.53 -9.13 -13.80
CA LYS A 82 -10.57 -9.85 -14.56
C LYS A 82 -11.94 -9.17 -14.50
N GLU A 83 -12.81 -9.54 -15.44
CA GLU A 83 -14.25 -9.27 -15.35
C GLU A 83 -14.85 -10.02 -14.14
N GLY A 84 -15.80 -9.38 -13.44
CA GLY A 84 -16.40 -9.96 -12.23
C GLY A 84 -15.42 -10.15 -11.07
N LEU A 85 -14.36 -9.34 -10.98
CA LEU A 85 -13.30 -9.43 -9.95
C LEU A 85 -13.82 -9.61 -8.52
N CYS A 86 -14.91 -8.93 -8.15
CA CYS A 86 -15.49 -9.03 -6.80
C CYS A 86 -15.89 -10.47 -6.45
N LEU A 87 -16.41 -11.22 -7.42
CA LEU A 87 -16.86 -12.60 -7.27
C LEU A 87 -15.70 -13.61 -7.24
N ALA A 88 -14.45 -13.15 -7.40
CA ALA A 88 -13.26 -13.98 -7.18
C ALA A 88 -13.17 -14.49 -5.74
N CYS A 89 -13.62 -13.67 -4.79
CA CYS A 89 -13.51 -13.92 -3.36
C CYS A 89 -14.88 -13.87 -2.67
N HIS A 90 -15.86 -13.16 -3.23
CA HIS A 90 -17.21 -13.02 -2.66
C HIS A 90 -18.21 -13.89 -3.41
N ASP A 91 -18.12 -15.21 -3.21
CA ASP A 91 -18.96 -16.23 -3.88
C ASP A 91 -20.42 -16.23 -3.39
N LYS A 92 -20.66 -15.78 -2.15
CA LYS A 92 -21.99 -15.70 -1.54
C LYS A 92 -22.28 -14.29 -1.10
N VAL A 93 -23.18 -13.63 -1.81
CA VAL A 93 -23.73 -12.34 -1.39
C VAL A 93 -24.91 -12.63 -0.47
N THR A 94 -24.70 -12.47 0.83
CA THR A 94 -25.64 -12.93 1.86
C THR A 94 -26.75 -11.93 2.19
N SER A 95 -26.74 -10.74 1.58
CA SER A 95 -27.80 -9.73 1.81
C SER A 95 -28.98 -9.93 0.87
N THR A 96 -30.18 -9.74 1.40
CA THR A 96 -31.46 -9.72 0.67
C THR A 96 -31.51 -8.63 -0.40
N GLU A 97 -30.74 -7.54 -0.22
CA GLU A 97 -30.67 -6.40 -1.14
C GLU A 97 -29.84 -6.68 -2.41
N HIS A 98 -29.01 -7.73 -2.40
CA HIS A 98 -28.13 -8.06 -3.53
C HIS A 98 -28.80 -8.92 -4.62
N THR A 99 -30.08 -9.25 -4.46
CA THR A 99 -30.85 -10.11 -5.39
C THR A 99 -30.97 -9.54 -6.81
N LYS A 100 -31.01 -8.21 -6.98
CA LYS A 100 -30.95 -7.54 -8.30
C LYS A 100 -29.52 -7.31 -8.82
N VAL A 101 -28.56 -7.11 -7.92
CA VAL A 101 -27.19 -6.69 -8.26
C VAL A 101 -26.33 -7.83 -8.80
N GLN A 102 -26.62 -9.08 -8.40
CA GLN A 102 -25.92 -10.26 -8.92
C GLN A 102 -26.08 -10.44 -10.44
N ALA A 103 -27.23 -10.03 -11.02
CA ALA A 103 -27.48 -10.19 -12.45
C ALA A 103 -26.66 -9.23 -13.33
N GLU A 104 -26.21 -8.10 -12.78
CA GLU A 104 -25.52 -7.04 -13.55
C GLU A 104 -24.09 -6.77 -13.07
N ALA A 105 -23.62 -7.43 -12.00
CA ALA A 105 -22.29 -7.25 -11.40
C ALA A 105 -21.93 -5.79 -11.06
N LYS A 106 -22.94 -4.95 -10.80
CA LYS A 106 -22.79 -3.51 -10.50
C LYS A 106 -22.42 -3.23 -9.05
N CYS A 107 -21.50 -4.00 -8.49
CA CYS A 107 -21.08 -3.90 -7.08
C CYS A 107 -20.63 -2.47 -6.72
N LEU A 108 -19.94 -1.82 -7.67
CA LEU A 108 -19.36 -0.50 -7.50
C LEU A 108 -20.36 0.66 -7.60
N GLU A 109 -21.67 0.43 -7.75
CA GLU A 109 -22.65 1.50 -7.59
C GLU A 109 -22.86 1.88 -6.12
N CYS A 110 -22.74 0.88 -5.24
CA CYS A 110 -22.90 1.06 -3.80
C CYS A 110 -21.59 0.86 -3.04
N HIS A 111 -20.72 -0.06 -3.46
CA HIS A 111 -19.51 -0.44 -2.73
C HIS A 111 -18.24 0.27 -3.21
N SER A 112 -17.47 0.82 -2.27
CA SER A 112 -16.15 1.38 -2.52
C SER A 112 -15.09 0.26 -2.50
N PRO A 113 -14.29 0.10 -3.56
CA PRO A 113 -13.34 -1.01 -3.68
C PRO A 113 -12.09 -0.86 -2.79
N HIS A 114 -11.85 0.34 -2.25
CA HIS A 114 -10.70 0.64 -1.41
C HIS A 114 -11.07 0.72 0.07
N GLY A 115 -12.16 1.41 0.39
CA GLY A 115 -12.61 1.59 1.76
C GLY A 115 -13.79 2.55 1.89
N SER A 116 -14.40 2.59 3.08
CA SER A 116 -15.49 3.50 3.43
C SER A 116 -15.36 4.02 4.85
N ASP A 117 -15.77 5.27 5.08
CA ASP A 117 -15.89 5.83 6.43
C ASP A 117 -17.25 5.54 7.09
N PHE A 118 -18.23 5.09 6.30
CA PHE A 118 -19.63 5.07 6.70
C PHE A 118 -20.11 3.70 7.15
N SER A 119 -19.61 2.63 6.54
CA SER A 119 -20.10 1.27 6.76
C SER A 119 -18.96 0.25 6.69
N PRO A 120 -18.95 -0.75 7.59
CA PRO A 120 -18.03 -1.88 7.50
C PRO A 120 -18.27 -2.75 6.26
N HIS A 121 -19.43 -2.60 5.61
CA HIS A 121 -19.74 -3.22 4.33
C HIS A 121 -19.28 -2.37 3.14
N LEU A 122 -18.41 -1.37 3.35
CA LEU A 122 -17.80 -0.56 2.29
C LEU A 122 -18.78 0.26 1.44
N LEU A 123 -19.95 0.59 1.98
CA LEU A 123 -20.94 1.40 1.28
C LEU A 123 -20.45 2.83 1.09
N ARG A 124 -20.72 3.40 -0.09
CA ARG A 124 -20.59 4.85 -0.32
C ARG A 124 -21.58 5.62 0.55
N LYS A 125 -21.30 6.89 0.78
CA LYS A 125 -22.18 7.79 1.54
C LYS A 125 -23.60 7.78 0.96
N GLY A 126 -24.60 7.53 1.82
CA GLY A 126 -26.02 7.56 1.44
C GLY A 126 -26.51 6.32 0.67
N LYS A 127 -25.79 5.21 0.75
CA LYS A 127 -26.19 3.89 0.26
C LYS A 127 -26.46 2.94 1.41
#